data_AF-A0A2S9QSF1-F1
#
_entry.id   AF-A0A2S9QSF1-F1
#
_cell.length_a   1.000
_cell.length_b   1.000
_cell.length_c   1.000
_cell.angle_alpha   90.00
_cell.angle_beta   90.00
_cell.angle_gamma   90.00
#
_symmetry.space_group_name_H-M   'P 1'
#
loop_
_entity.id
_entity.type
_entity.pdbx_description
1 polymer ?
#
loop_
_entity_poly.entity_id
_entity_poly.type
_entity_poly.pdbx_seq_one_letter_code
_entity_poly.pdbx_strand_id
1 'polypeptide(L)' 'MNYYADEDQQGRIRAAYYAGRDTYGWQTLTDMQNQIIMQHVEQLEREFNGGVPFEPVHPGSISRGRPLE' A
#
# COMPACT_ATOMS: atom_id res chain seq x y z
N MET A 1 0.99 6.20 -6.64
CA MET A 1 0.00 5.12 -6.79
C MET A 1 -1.36 5.76 -6.60
N ASN A 2 -2.28 5.67 -7.57
CA ASN A 2 -3.64 6.19 -7.41
C ASN A 2 -4.55 4.97 -7.20
N TYR A 3 -5.04 4.75 -5.98
CA TYR A 3 -5.97 3.67 -5.68
C TYR A 3 -7.27 4.25 -5.13
N TYR A 4 -8.37 3.56 -5.39
CA TYR A 4 -9.68 4.00 -4.92
C TYR A 4 -9.89 3.57 -3.48
N ALA A 5 -10.27 4.54 -2.65
CA ALA A 5 -10.81 4.35 -1.33
C ALA A 5 -12.07 5.22 -1.21
N ASP A 6 -13.14 4.69 -0.65
CA ASP A 6 -14.34 5.49 -0.37
C ASP A 6 -14.06 6.58 0.68
N GLU A 7 -14.98 7.51 0.89
CA GLU A 7 -14.77 8.64 1.80
C GLU A 7 -14.50 8.21 3.25
N ASP A 8 -15.17 7.16 3.74
CA ASP A 8 -14.96 6.62 5.09
C ASP A 8 -13.55 6.04 5.22
N GLN A 9 -13.14 5.24 4.24
CA GLN A 9 -11.80 4.67 4.18
C GLN A 9 -10.74 5.76 4.14
N GLN A 10 -10.92 6.81 3.32
CA GLN A 10 -9.99 7.95 3.27
C GLN A 10 -9.90 8.66 4.61
N GLY A 11 -11.02 8.88 5.31
CA GLY A 11 -11.06 9.46 6.64
C GLY A 11 -10.26 8.63 7.66
N ARG A 12 -10.50 7.32 7.68
CA ARG A 12 -9.81 6.38 8.57
C ARG A 12 -8.32 6.28 8.29
N ILE A 13 -7.91 6.28 7.03
CA ILE A 13 -6.49 6.28 6.62
C ILE A 13 -5.79 7.54 7.11
N ARG A 14 -6.39 8.71 6.93
CA ARG A 14 -5.84 9.98 7.42
C ARG A 14 -5.74 10.00 8.94
N ALA A 15 -6.76 9.50 9.64
CA ALA A 15 -6.74 9.39 11.10
C ALA A 15 -5.61 8.48 11.59
N ALA A 16 -5.42 7.31 10.97
CA ALA A 16 -4.34 6.39 11.31
C ALA A 16 -2.95 7.02 11.08
N TYR A 17 -2.77 7.75 9.98
CA TYR A 17 -1.54 8.49 9.72
C TYR A 17 -1.21 9.47 10.85
N TYR A 18 -2.16 10.33 11.23
CA TYR A 18 -1.91 11.30 12.30
C TYR A 18 -1.66 10.63 13.65
N ALA A 19 -2.32 9.50 13.94
CA ALA A 19 -2.10 8.75 15.17
C ALA A 19 -0.72 8.07 15.24
N GLY A 20 -0.17 7.64 14.10
CA GLY A 20 1.06 6.84 14.04
C GLY A 20 2.31 7.60 13.59
N ARG A 21 2.18 8.76 12.93
CA ARG A 21 3.30 9.41 12.22
C ARG A 21 4.54 9.66 13.07
N ASP A 22 4.38 10.05 14.34
CA ASP A 22 5.52 10.37 15.20
C ASP A 22 6.18 9.09 15.72
N THR A 23 5.39 8.06 16.03
CA THR A 23 5.85 6.74 16.48
C THR A 23 6.62 6.00 15.39
N TYR A 24 6.14 6.07 14.14
CA TYR A 24 6.71 5.35 13.01
C TYR A 24 7.60 6.22 12.11
N GLY A 25 7.75 7.52 12.41
CA GLY A 25 8.60 8.45 11.67
C GLY A 25 8.09 8.88 10.29
N TRP A 26 6.80 8.70 10.00
CA TRP A 26 6.21 9.06 8.70
C TRP A 26 6.18 10.58 8.51
N GLN A 27 6.84 11.08 7.45
CA GLN A 27 6.82 12.51 7.12
C GLN A 27 5.61 12.88 6.25
N THR A 28 5.14 11.90 5.47
CA THR A 28 4.00 12.04 4.56
C THR A 28 3.09 10.81 4.58
N LEU A 29 1.85 10.98 4.11
CA LEU A 29 0.94 9.85 3.87
C LEU A 29 1.53 8.82 2.89
N THR A 30 2.32 9.28 1.92
CA THR A 30 3.00 8.42 0.96
C THR A 30 4.03 7.53 1.64
N ASP A 31 4.76 8.03 2.65
CA ASP A 31 5.74 7.22 3.40
C ASP A 31 5.04 6.09 4.16
N MET A 32 3.95 6.42 4.85
CA MET A 32 3.10 5.43 5.53
C MET A 32 2.61 4.36 4.56
N GLN A 33 2.04 4.78 3.42
CA GLN A 33 1.51 3.86 2.41
C GLN A 33 2.62 2.96 1.84
N ASN A 34 3.77 3.53 1.46
CA ASN A 34 4.90 2.75 0.94
C ASN A 34 5.38 1.72 1.95
N GLN A 35 5.54 2.11 3.23
CA GLN A 35 5.97 1.17 4.27
C GLN A 35 4.96 0.04 4.46
N ILE A 36 3.67 0.34 4.59
CA ILE A 36 2.63 -0.67 4.81
C ILE A 36 2.52 -1.61 3.60
N ILE A 37 2.55 -1.06 2.39
CA ILE A 37 2.49 -1.85 1.16
C ILE A 37 3.71 -2.79 1.09
N MET A 38 4.92 -2.29 1.36
CA MET A 38 6.12 -3.12 1.32
C MET A 38 6.13 -4.21 2.40
N GLN A 39 5.64 -3.92 3.61
CA GLN A 39 5.48 -4.95 4.66
C GLN A 39 4.55 -6.08 4.21
N HIS A 40 3.49 -5.75 3.48
CA HIS A 40 2.58 -6.75 2.93
C HIS A 40 3.20 -7.49 1.73
N VAL A 41 3.95 -6.82 0.87
CA VAL A 41 4.72 -7.46 -0.22
C VAL A 41 5.69 -8.49 0.35
N GLU A 42 6.47 -8.14 1.38
CA GLU A 42 7.40 -9.07 2.04
C GLU A 42 6.68 -10.27 2.67
N GLN A 43 5.46 -10.08 3.19
CA GLN A 43 4.64 -11.19 3.66
C GLN A 43 4.27 -12.13 2.52
N LEU A 44 3.84 -11.59 1.38
CA LEU A 44 3.48 -12.37 0.19
C LEU A 44 4.70 -13.07 -0.42
N GLU A 45 5.88 -12.45 -0.38
CA GLU A 45 7.14 -13.06 -0.81
C GLU A 45 7.49 -14.27 0.06
N ARG A 46 7.28 -14.18 1.39
CA ARG A 46 7.43 -15.34 2.29
C ARG A 46 6.42 -16.45 2.00
N GLU A 47 5.17 -16.10 1.72
CA GLU A 47 4.09 -17.07 1.51
C GLU A 47 4.16 -17.76 0.15
N PHE A 48 4.46 -17.00 -0.91
CA PHE A 48 4.34 -17.45 -2.30
C PHE A 48 5.65 -17.55 -3.07
N ASN A 49 6.74 -16.95 -2.57
CA ASN A 49 8.03 -16.92 -3.28
C ASN A 49 9.20 -17.41 -2.42
N GLY A 50 8.93 -18.22 -1.38
CA GLY A 50 9.98 -18.80 -0.53
C GLY A 50 10.81 -17.76 0.24
N GLY A 51 10.28 -16.55 0.42
CA GLY A 51 10.98 -15.42 1.04
C GLY A 51 11.93 -14.66 0.11
N VAL A 52 11.95 -14.99 -1.18
CA VAL A 52 12.71 -14.27 -2.20
C VAL A 52 11.85 -13.11 -2.74
N PRO A 53 12.43 -11.94 -3.07
CA PRO A 53 11.69 -10.86 -3.70
C PRO A 53 11.03 -11.27 -5.02
N PHE A 54 9.83 -10.75 -5.30
CA PHE A 54 9.16 -11.04 -6.58
C PHE A 54 9.92 -10.42 -7.76
N GLU A 55 9.99 -11.14 -8.90
CA GLU A 55 10.43 -10.55 -10.15
C GLU A 55 9.57 -9.32 -10.54
N PRO A 56 10.20 -8.19 -10.90
CA PRO A 56 9.46 -7.00 -11.34
C PRO A 56 8.62 -7.28 -12.57
N VAL A 57 7.33 -6.90 -12.51
CA VAL A 57 6.41 -6.94 -13.64
C VAL A 57 6.36 -5.59 -14.36
N HIS A 58 6.25 -5.61 -15.68
CA HIS A 58 6.23 -4.39 -16.49
C HIS A 58 4.99 -3.52 -16.19
N PRO A 59 5.13 -2.18 -16.29
CA PRO A 59 3.99 -1.28 -16.23
C PRO A 59 2.95 -1.64 -17.31
N GLY A 60 1.70 -1.90 -16.89
CA GLY A 60 0.61 -2.28 -17.80
C GLY A 60 0.22 -3.76 -17.77
N SER A 61 0.96 -4.61 -17.04
CA SER A 61 0.62 -6.03 -16.87
C SER A 61 -0.62 -6.26 -15.98
N ILE A 62 -1.06 -5.24 -15.21
CA ILE A 62 -2.22 -5.32 -14.33
C ILE A 62 -3.41 -4.62 -15.01
N SER A 63 -4.54 -5.33 -15.15
CA SER A 63 -5.80 -4.72 -15.58
C SER A 63 -6.18 -3.61 -14.62
N ARG A 64 -6.33 -2.38 -15.13
CA ARG A 64 -6.86 -1.27 -14.33
C ARG A 64 -8.29 -1.64 -13.95
N GLY A 65 -8.58 -1.76 -12.66
CA GLY A 65 -9.94 -1.97 -12.18
C GLY A 65 -10.86 -0.92 -12.83
N ARG A 66 -11.96 -1.37 -13.44
CA ARG A 66 -12.95 -0.46 -14.04
C ARG A 66 -13.49 0.47 -12.95
N PRO A 67 -13.84 1.73 -13.27
CA PRO A 67 -14.57 2.59 -12.35
C PRO A 67 -15.84 1.84 -11.90
N LEU A 68 -16.11 1.84 -10.60
CA LEU A 68 -17.43 1.49 -10.09
C LEU A 68 -18.38 2.62 -10.51
N GLU A 69 -19.41 2.29 -11.29
CA GLU A 69 -20.51 3.19 -11.63
C GLU A 69 -21.34 3.54 -10.38
#